data_AF-A0A1M7H1B7-F1
#
_entry.id   AF-A0A1M7H1B7-F1
#
_cell.length_a   1.000
_cell.length_b   1.000
_cell.length_c   1.000
_cell.angle_alpha   90.00
_cell.angle_beta   90.00
_cell.angle_gamma   90.00
#
_symmetry.space_group_name_H-M   'P 1'
#
loop_
_entity.id
_entity.type
_entity.pdbx_description
1 polymer ?
#
loop_
_entity_poly.entity_id
_entity_poly.type
_entity_poly.pdbx_seq_one_letter_code
_entity_poly.pdbx_strand_id
1 'polypeptide(L)' 'MTTIDSILDDIMRLDFESKEVLLEILKKHQSEARRDKIANNARKALKDYKAGKLKSQTAEEVIEELNRL' A
#
# COMPACT_ATOMS: atom_id res chain seq x y z
N MET A 1 12.25 20.17 12.06
CA MET A 1 12.02 19.25 10.93
C MET A 1 12.31 17.86 11.45
N THR A 2 11.33 16.97 11.46
CA THR A 2 11.51 15.63 12.01
C THR A 2 12.27 14.77 11.00
N THR A 3 13.38 14.16 11.42
CA THR A 3 14.16 13.23 10.58
C THR A 3 13.85 11.79 10.98
N ILE A 4 14.13 10.84 10.08
CA ILE A 4 14.01 9.40 10.38
C ILE A 4 14.85 9.06 11.61
N ASP A 5 16.07 9.58 11.69
CA ASP A 5 16.98 9.34 12.82
C ASP A 5 16.39 9.86 14.14
N SER A 6 15.80 11.06 14.15
CA SER A 6 15.17 11.60 15.37
C SER A 6 13.97 10.77 15.85
N ILE A 7 13.19 10.20 14.90
CA ILE A 7 12.06 9.34 15.23
C ILE A 7 12.57 8.00 15.78
N LEU A 8 13.64 7.47 15.19
CA LEU A 8 14.25 6.22 15.65
C LEU A 8 14.78 6.37 17.07
N ASP A 9 15.45 7.47 17.39
CA ASP A 9 15.93 7.75 18.75
C ASP A 9 14.79 7.77 19.77
N ASP A 10 13.64 8.38 19.42
CA ASP A 10 12.47 8.40 20.28
C ASP A 10 11.85 7.00 20.46
N ILE A 11 11.76 6.21 19.38
CA ILE A 11 11.29 4.82 19.46
C ILE A 11 12.24 3.98 20.32
N MET A 12 13.54 4.20 20.22
CA MET A 12 14.54 3.45 20.97
C MET A 12 14.47 3.69 22.48
N ARG A 13 13.88 4.80 22.93
CA ARG A 13 13.63 5.11 24.36
C ARG A 13 12.44 4.35 24.96
N LEU A 14 11.57 3.78 24.13
CA LEU A 14 10.46 2.96 24.60
C LEU A 14 10.97 1.65 25.24
N ASP A 15 10.19 1.10 26.15
CA ASP A 15 10.42 -0.24 26.66
C ASP A 15 10.10 -1.31 25.59
N PHE A 16 10.48 -2.56 25.87
CA PHE A 16 10.33 -3.64 24.90
C PHE A 16 8.87 -3.85 24.48
N GLU A 17 7.94 -3.84 25.44
CA GLU A 17 6.53 -4.05 25.17
C GLU A 17 5.93 -2.93 24.31
N SER A 18 6.22 -1.67 24.61
CA SER A 18 5.72 -0.55 23.79
C SER A 18 6.30 -0.55 22.37
N LYS A 19 7.54 -1.03 22.19
CA LYS A 19 8.14 -1.19 20.85
C LYS A 19 7.41 -2.24 20.03
N GLU A 20 7.08 -3.39 20.64
CA GLU A 20 6.32 -4.45 19.97
C GLU A 20 4.92 -3.96 19.56
N VAL A 21 4.20 -3.30 20.48
CA VAL A 21 2.88 -2.71 20.18
C VAL A 21 2.97 -1.67 19.05
N LEU A 22 3.99 -0.80 19.08
CA LEU A 22 4.19 0.19 18.02
C LEU A 22 4.42 -0.49 16.66
N LEU A 23 5.21 -1.55 16.62
CA LEU A 23 5.48 -2.31 15.40
C LEU A 23 4.18 -2.90 14.81
N GLU A 24 3.31 -3.46 15.67
CA GLU A 24 2.01 -3.98 15.24
C GLU A 24 1.10 -2.88 14.68
N ILE A 25 1.04 -1.73 15.35
CA ILE A 25 0.28 -0.57 14.89
C ILE A 25 0.78 -0.14 13.51
N LEU A 26 2.09 0.04 13.33
CA LEU A 26 2.66 0.45 12.06
C LEU A 26 2.35 -0.55 10.94
N LYS A 27 2.46 -1.86 11.20
CA LYS A 27 2.09 -2.91 10.25
C LYS A 27 0.61 -2.84 9.86
N LYS A 28 -0.28 -2.61 10.83
CA LYS A 28 -1.72 -2.44 10.57
C LYS A 28 -1.98 -1.22 9.70
N HIS A 29 -1.41 -0.07 10.03
CA HIS A 29 -1.55 1.15 9.25
C HIS A 29 -1.06 0.99 7.81
N GLN A 30 0.09 0.35 7.60
CA GLN A 30 0.58 0.06 6.24
C GLN A 30 -0.36 -0.86 5.47
N SER A 31 -0.92 -1.87 6.14
CA SER A 31 -1.89 -2.79 5.54
C SER A 31 -3.17 -2.06 5.11
N GLU A 32 -3.70 -1.17 5.95
CA GLU A 32 -4.87 -0.34 5.59
C GLU A 32 -4.58 0.59 4.42
N ALA A 33 -3.46 1.31 4.45
CA ALA A 33 -3.08 2.20 3.35
C ALA A 33 -2.93 1.44 2.02
N ARG A 34 -2.39 0.20 2.06
CA ARG A 34 -2.32 -0.68 0.89
C ARG A 34 -3.72 -1.10 0.41
N ARG A 35 -4.62 -1.46 1.32
CA ARG A 35 -6.02 -1.79 0.99
C ARG A 35 -6.74 -0.63 0.33
N ASP A 36 -6.59 0.59 0.86
CA ASP A 36 -7.18 1.79 0.30
C ASP A 36 -6.67 2.09 -1.10
N LYS A 37 -5.36 1.93 -1.32
CA LYS A 37 -4.75 2.06 -2.67
C LYS A 37 -5.35 1.06 -3.65
N ILE A 38 -5.50 -0.21 -3.26
CA ILE A 38 -6.12 -1.25 -4.09
C ILE A 38 -7.58 -0.90 -4.39
N ALA A 39 -8.36 -0.50 -3.39
CA ALA A 39 -9.77 -0.13 -3.56
C ALA A 39 -9.92 1.07 -4.51
N ASN A 40 -9.08 2.09 -4.38
CA ASN A 40 -9.07 3.24 -5.29
C ASN A 40 -8.71 2.84 -6.72
N ASN A 41 -7.70 2.01 -6.90
CA ASN A 41 -7.32 1.50 -8.22
C ASN A 41 -8.46 0.69 -8.85
N ALA A 42 -9.10 -0.21 -8.10
CA ALA A 42 -10.21 -1.02 -8.56
C ALA A 42 -11.42 -0.16 -8.97
N ARG A 43 -11.77 0.85 -8.15
CA ARG A 43 -12.84 1.81 -8.47
C ARG A 43 -12.55 2.57 -9.76
N LYS A 44 -11.31 3.02 -9.96
CA LYS A 44 -10.89 3.70 -11.19
C LYS A 44 -10.97 2.77 -12.40
N ALA A 45 -10.41 1.58 -12.31
CA ALA A 45 -10.45 0.58 -13.38
C ALA A 45 -11.89 0.23 -13.78
N LEU A 46 -12.78 0.02 -12.81
CA LEU A 46 -14.19 -0.26 -13.08
C LEU A 46 -14.89 0.93 -13.76
N LYS A 47 -14.59 2.16 -13.37
CA LYS A 47 -15.12 3.37 -14.02
C LYS A 47 -14.66 3.46 -15.47
N ASP A 48 -13.37 3.24 -15.72
CA ASP A 48 -12.78 3.31 -17.07
C ASP A 48 -13.30 2.18 -17.97
N TYR A 49 -13.53 0.98 -17.42
CA TYR A 49 -14.19 -0.13 -18.11
C TYR A 49 -15.60 0.25 -18.54
N LYS A 50 -16.43 0.74 -17.61
CA LYS A 50 -17.81 1.16 -17.89
C LYS A 50 -17.90 2.32 -18.88
N ALA A 51 -16.88 3.16 -18.94
CA ALA A 51 -16.78 4.26 -19.90
C ALA A 51 -16.25 3.84 -21.28
N GLY A 52 -15.92 2.56 -21.49
CA GLY A 52 -15.37 2.04 -22.75
C GLY A 52 -13.95 2.53 -23.05
N LYS A 53 -13.21 2.98 -22.02
CA LYS A 53 -11.85 3.51 -22.17
C LYS A 53 -10.76 2.44 -22.15
N LEU A 54 -11.09 1.25 -21.65
CA LEU A 54 -10.17 0.12 -21.57
C LEU A 54 -10.25 -0.70 -22.86
N LYS A 55 -9.08 -1.17 -23.31
CA LYS A 55 -8.99 -2.11 -24.43
C LYS A 55 -9.35 -3.51 -23.92
N SER A 56 -10.00 -4.31 -24.76
CA SER A 56 -10.11 -5.75 -24.50
C SER A 56 -8.72 -6.38 -24.59
N GLN A 57 -8.35 -7.10 -23.54
CA GLN A 57 -7.12 -7.88 -23.45
C GLN A 57 -7.43 -9.18 -22.72
N THR A 58 -6.66 -10.23 -22.98
CA THR A 58 -6.78 -11.48 -22.22
C THR A 58 -6.12 -11.36 -20.85
N ALA A 59 -6.44 -12.27 -19.94
CA ALA A 59 -5.79 -12.31 -18.63
C ALA A 59 -4.28 -12.54 -18.78
N GLU A 60 -3.86 -13.38 -19.72
CA GLU A 60 -2.46 -13.67 -20.04
C GLU A 60 -1.70 -12.42 -20.48
N GLU A 61 -2.27 -11.62 -21.38
CA GLU A 61 -1.65 -10.37 -21.85
C GLU A 61 -1.43 -9.38 -20.71
N VAL A 62 -2.42 -9.23 -19.82
CA VAL A 62 -2.34 -8.32 -18.67
C VAL A 62 -1.33 -8.83 -17.65
N ILE A 63 -1.26 -10.14 -17.40
CA ILE A 63 -0.29 -10.75 -16.48
C ILE A 63 1.15 -10.58 -17.01
N GLU A 64 1.37 -10.78 -18.31
CA GLU A 64 2.67 -10.54 -18.94
C GLU A 64 3.10 -9.07 -18.81
N GLU A 65 2.20 -8.12 -19.03
CA GLU A 65 2.48 -6.70 -18.89
C GLU A 65 2.88 -6.34 -17.44
N LEU A 66 2.15 -6.87 -16.46
CA LEU A 66 2.44 -6.63 -15.04
C LEU A 66 3.79 -7.20 -14.60
N ASN A 67 4.22 -8.34 -15.13
CA ASN A 67 5.51 -8.96 -14.80
C ASN A 67 6.72 -8.24 -15.42
N ARG A 68 6.50 -7.32 -16.37
CA ARG A 68 7.56 -6.52 -17.01
C ARG A 68 7.80 -5.17 -16.34
N LEU A 69 6.98 -4.80 -15.35
CA LEU A 69 7.08 -3.56 -14.55
C LEU A 69 7.91 -3.76 -13.28
#